data_AF-A0A3C1D033-F1
#
_entry.id   AF-A0A3C1D033-F1
#
_cell.length_a   1.000
_cell.length_b   1.000
_cell.length_c   1.000
_cell.angle_alpha   90.00
_cell.angle_beta   90.00
_cell.angle_gamma   90.00
#
_symmetry.space_group_name_H-M   'P 1'
#
loop_
_entity.id
_entity.type
_entity.pdbx_description
1 polymer ?
#
loop_
_entity_poly.entity_id
_entity_poly.type
_entity_poly.pdbx_seq_one_letter_code
_entity_poly.pdbx_strand_id
1 'polypeptide(L)' 'MYSAKQRKAAIDTFIRFEHSYADTIAELGYPSRATLRMWWKEYEKTGQLPQQKGSVRKVGVKASP' A
#
# COMPACT_ATOMS: atom_id res chain seq x y z
N MET A 1 -0.13 12.45 2.99
CA MET A 1 0.61 11.51 2.10
C MET A 1 1.32 10.49 2.98
N TYR A 2 1.35 9.21 2.58
CA TYR A 2 2.04 8.15 3.33
C TYR A 2 3.27 7.68 2.57
N SER A 3 4.38 7.46 3.26
CA SER A 3 5.60 6.93 2.63
C SER A 3 5.43 5.48 2.16
N ALA A 4 6.34 4.99 1.32
CA ALA A 4 6.35 3.57 0.94
C ALA A 4 6.56 2.65 2.16
N LYS A 5 7.39 3.09 3.13
CA LYS A 5 7.65 2.37 4.38
C LYS A 5 6.38 2.26 5.24
N GLN A 6 5.62 3.35 5.38
CA GLN A 6 4.35 3.35 6.11
C GLN A 6 3.31 2.43 5.46
N ARG A 7 3.24 2.42 4.13
CA ARG A 7 2.36 1.51 3.40
C ARG A 7 2.72 0.05 3.58
N LYS A 8 4.02 -0.26 3.51
CA LYS A 8 4.52 -1.62 3.77
C LYS A 8 4.15 -2.06 5.18
N ALA A 9 4.45 -1.23 6.18
CA ALA A 9 4.12 -1.53 7.57
C ALA A 9 2.61 -1.74 7.77
N ALA A 10 1.76 -0.97 7.09
CA ALA A 10 0.31 -1.14 7.15
C ALA A 10 -0.16 -2.48 6.55
N ILE A 11 0.38 -2.89 5.40
CA ILE A 11 0.04 -4.17 4.77
C ILE A 11 0.57 -5.35 5.57
N ASP A 12 1.83 -5.31 6.02
CA ASP A 12 2.44 -6.37 6.83
C ASP A 12 1.67 -6.54 8.15
N THR A 13 1.26 -5.44 8.79
CA THR A 13 0.44 -5.46 10.01
C THR A 13 -0.96 -6.00 9.74
N PHE A 14 -1.57 -5.63 8.62
CA PHE A 14 -2.87 -6.14 8.22
C PHE A 14 -2.87 -7.66 8.00
N ILE A 15 -1.84 -8.19 7.35
CA ILE A 15 -1.66 -9.64 7.17
C ILE A 15 -1.43 -10.33 8.53
N ARG A 16 -0.60 -9.74 9.38
CA ARG A 16 -0.31 -10.25 10.74
C ARG A 16 -1.56 -10.35 11.63
N PHE A 17 -2.54 -9.45 11.44
CA PHE A 17 -3.83 -9.49 12.14
C PHE A 17 -4.94 -10.19 11.33
N GLU A 18 -4.60 -11.11 10.43
CA GLU A 18 -5.56 -11.90 9.66
C GLU A 18 -6.60 -11.04 8.91
N HIS A 19 -6.17 -9.91 8.37
CA HIS A 19 -7.00 -8.94 7.65
C HIS A 19 -7.97 -8.14 8.55
N SER A 20 -7.66 -7.97 9.84
CA SER A 20 -8.38 -7.05 10.72
C SER A 20 -7.99 -5.58 10.48
N TYR A 21 -8.92 -4.84 9.90
CA TYR A 21 -8.76 -3.39 9.70
C TYR A 21 -8.72 -2.63 11.03
N ALA A 22 -9.51 -3.05 12.02
CA ALA A 22 -9.62 -2.34 13.29
C ALA A 22 -8.30 -2.42 14.05
N ASP A 23 -7.73 -3.62 14.17
CA ASP A 23 -6.48 -3.84 14.90
C ASP A 23 -5.29 -3.18 14.21
N THR A 24 -5.25 -3.22 12.88
CA THR A 24 -4.19 -2.52 12.12
C THR A 24 -4.19 -1.02 12.37
N ILE A 25 -5.39 -0.41 12.41
CA ILE A 25 -5.54 1.03 12.63
C ILE A 25 -5.30 1.39 14.09
N ALA A 26 -5.72 0.54 15.03
CA ALA A 26 -5.47 0.72 16.46
C ALA A 26 -3.97 0.64 16.77
N GLU A 27 -3.25 -0.30 16.17
CA GLU A 27 -1.81 -0.50 16.33
C GLU A 27 -0.99 0.66 15.74
N LEU A 28 -1.30 1.07 14.51
CA LEU A 28 -0.47 2.04 13.77
C LEU A 28 -0.93 3.49 13.96
N GLY A 29 -2.18 3.72 14.33
CA GLY A 29 -2.82 5.05 14.33
C GLY A 29 -3.11 5.60 12.93
N TYR A 30 -2.82 4.83 11.88
CA TYR A 30 -3.03 5.13 10.46
C TYR A 30 -3.01 3.82 9.65
N PRO A 31 -3.36 3.81 8.35
CA PRO A 31 -4.13 4.80 7.63
C PRO A 31 -5.62 4.71 8.01
N SER A 32 -6.51 5.41 7.30
CA SER A 32 -7.95 5.18 7.47
C SER A 32 -8.38 3.81 6.90
N ARG A 33 -9.51 3.27 7.37
CA ARG A 33 -10.05 1.97 6.90
C ARG A 33 -10.25 1.92 5.39
N ALA A 34 -10.77 2.99 4.79
CA ALA A 34 -10.96 3.10 3.35
C ALA A 34 -9.62 3.04 2.59
N THR A 35 -8.59 3.72 3.12
CA THR A 35 -7.26 3.74 2.53
C THR A 35 -6.61 2.36 2.60
N LEU A 36 -6.67 1.69 3.76
CA LEU A 36 -6.13 0.34 3.93
C LEU A 36 -6.83 -0.67 2.99
N ARG A 37 -8.14 -0.54 2.80
CA ARG A 37 -8.90 -1.37 1.85
C ARG A 37 -8.42 -1.19 0.42
N MET A 38 -8.23 0.05 -0.04
CA MET A 38 -7.72 0.31 -1.39
C MET A 38 -6.31 -0.26 -1.57
N TRP A 39 -5.47 -0.10 -0.56
CA TRP A 39 -4.12 -0.62 -0.54
C TRP A 39 -4.08 -2.14 -0.63
N TRP A 40 -4.90 -2.81 0.17
CA TRP A 40 -5.04 -4.26 0.14
C TRP A 40 -5.51 -4.77 -1.22
N LYS A 41 -6.54 -4.15 -1.80
CA LYS A 41 -7.08 -4.54 -3.11
C LYS A 41 -6.04 -4.42 -4.24
N GLU A 42 -5.23 -3.36 -4.23
CA GLU A 42 -4.15 -3.21 -5.22
C GLU A 42 -3.04 -4.25 -5.00
N TYR A 43 -2.70 -4.51 -3.74
CA TYR A 43 -1.69 -5.50 -3.35
C TYR A 43 -2.11 -6.92 -3.75
N GLU A 44 -3.36 -7.32 -3.48
CA GLU A 44 -3.93 -8.61 -3.88
C GLU A 44 -3.91 -8.79 -5.40
N LYS A 45 -4.18 -7.73 -6.16
CA LYS A 45 -4.21 -7.78 -7.63
C LYS A 45 -2.83 -7.84 -8.27
N THR A 46 -1.85 -7.13 -7.72
CA THR A 46 -0.56 -6.86 -8.38
C THR A 46 0.64 -7.49 -7.69
N GLY A 47 0.48 -7.96 -6.45
CA GLY A 47 1.57 -8.33 -5.54
C GLY A 47 2.44 -7.15 -5.09
N GLN A 48 2.09 -5.92 -5.47
CA GLN A 48 2.91 -4.74 -5.27
C GLN A 48 2.27 -3.78 -4.28
N LEU A 49 3.10 -3.11 -3.49
CA LEU A 49 2.62 -2.07 -2.59
C LEU A 49 1.99 -0.93 -3.38
N PRO A 50 0.85 -0.39 -2.92
CA PRO A 50 0.13 0.66 -3.62
C PRO A 50 1.01 1.89 -3.74
N GLN A 51 1.41 2.21 -4.97
CA GLN A 51 2.25 3.37 -5.25
C GLN A 51 1.44 4.66 -5.12
N GLN A 52 2.09 5.75 -4.71
CA GLN A 52 1.40 7.02 -4.54
C GLN A 52 1.03 7.48 -5.95
N LYS A 53 -0.27 7.45 -6.30
CA LYS A 53 -0.76 8.06 -7.54
C LYS A 53 -0.67 9.57 -7.39
N GLY A 54 0.52 10.09 -7.61
CA GLY A 54 0.93 11.47 -7.40
C GLY A 54 2.35 11.68 -7.90
N SER A 55 2.58 11.29 -9.15
CA SER A 55 3.53 11.82 -10.13
C SER A 55 3.68 10.74 -11.20
N VAL A 56 2.96 10.90 -12.31
CA VAL A 56 3.32 10.21 -13.56
C VAL A 56 4.69 10.75 -13.94
N ARG A 57 5.76 10.09 -13.52
CA ARG A 57 6.97 10.09 -14.31
C ARG A 57 6.76 8.97 -15.32
N LYS A 58 6.38 9.33 -16.55
CA LYS A 58 6.60 8.47 -17.71
C LYS A 58 8.09 8.13 -17.71
N VAL A 59 8.48 7.01 -17.13
CA VAL A 59 9.79 6.43 -17.37
C VAL A 59 9.66 5.68 -18.69
N GLY A 60 9.84 6.44 -19.78
CA GLY A 60 10.20 5.83 -21.04
C GLY A 60 11.61 5.27 -20.88
N VAL A 61 11.73 3.97 -20.64
CA VAL A 61 12.99 3.27 -20.89
C VAL A 61 12.99 2.87 -22.36
N LYS A 62 13.88 3.54 -23.08
CA LYS A 62 14.29 3.27 -24.46
C LYS A 62 14.92 1.87 -24.55
N ALA A 63 14.72 1.26 -25.72
CA ALA A 63 15.60 0.41 -26.51
C ALA A 63 16.63 -0.51 -25.80
N SER A 64 16.60 -1.79 -26.15
CA SER A 64 17.66 -2.49 -26.91
C SER A 64 17.53 -4.02 -26.79
N PRO A 65 18.18 -4.81 -27.66
CA PRO A 65 18.83 -4.47 -28.93
C PRO A 65 18.01 -4.85 -30.17
#